data_AF-A0A4R0NKM8-F1
#
_entry.id   AF-A0A4R0NKM8-F1
#
_cell.length_a   1.000
_cell.length_b   1.000
_cell.length_c   1.000
_cell.angle_alpha   90.00
_cell.angle_beta   90.00
_cell.angle_gamma   90.00
#
_symmetry.space_group_name_H-M   'P 1'
#
loop_
_entity.id
_entity.type
_entity.pdbx_description
1 polymer ?
#
loop_
_entity_poly.entity_id
_entity_poly.type
_entity_poly.pdbx_seq_one_letter_code
_entity_poly.pdbx_strand_id
1 'polypeptide(L)'
;MNVISTLKSGTTLIFLLFSLSLTAQEQRKGHYIGLSNAAAALTKLTLPGVVGAGGYYGKSTSKFGINYTYQWNKRLALETGLTYYDHDYETSNFSSTGSNQRFANNFTMLNLPVSIKMSFWNYMYLNGGLNLDMELSNTSTSKFSGIGAMLG
;
A
#
# COMPACT_ATOMS: atom_id res chain seq x y z
N MET A 1 16.98 18.27 45.76
CA MET A 1 16.86 17.53 44.48
C MET A 1 15.55 17.91 43.82
N ASN A 2 15.64 18.70 42.75
CA ASN A 2 14.54 19.31 41.99
C ASN A 2 13.98 18.34 40.94
N VAL A 3 12.95 17.56 41.27
CA VAL A 3 12.32 16.65 40.28
C VAL A 3 10.81 16.88 40.14
N ILE A 4 10.18 17.63 41.06
CA ILE A 4 8.72 17.84 41.06
C ILE A 4 8.31 19.07 40.23
N SER A 5 9.20 20.06 40.03
CA SER A 5 8.90 21.26 39.24
C SER A 5 8.98 21.05 37.72
N THR A 6 9.69 20.01 37.25
CA THR A 6 9.81 19.67 35.83
C THR A 6 8.57 18.95 35.27
N LEU A 7 7.82 18.24 36.12
CA LEU A 7 6.62 17.49 35.69
C LEU A 7 5.45 18.41 35.29
N LYS A 8 5.27 19.55 36.00
CA LYS A 8 4.22 20.55 35.66
C LYS A 8 4.51 21.30 34.35
N SER A 9 5.79 21.48 34.02
CA SER A 9 6.19 22.13 32.76
C SER A 9 5.93 21.23 31.55
N GLY A 10 6.23 19.93 31.68
CA GLY A 10 6.01 18.94 30.61
C GLY A 10 4.54 18.73 30.25
N THR A 11 3.64 18.69 31.23
CA THR A 11 2.19 18.56 30.97
C THR A 11 1.60 19.77 30.25
N THR A 12 2.14 20.96 30.49
CA THR A 12 1.68 22.20 29.85
C THR A 12 2.12 22.26 28.38
N LEU A 13 3.31 21.75 28.06
CA LEU A 13 3.82 21.66 26.68
C LEU A 13 3.01 20.67 25.82
N ILE A 14 2.60 19.54 26.39
CA ILE A 14 1.75 18.53 25.71
C ILE A 14 0.36 19.11 25.40
N PHE A 15 -0.21 19.90 26.32
CA PHE A 15 -1.49 20.57 26.11
C PHE A 15 -1.40 21.66 25.03
N LEU A 16 -0.27 22.38 24.96
CA LEU A 16 -0.02 23.41 23.95
C LEU A 16 0.14 22.82 22.54
N LEU A 17 0.79 21.66 22.41
CA LEU A 17 0.94 20.94 21.14
C LEU A 17 -0.40 20.40 20.61
N PHE A 18 -1.36 20.10 21.48
CA PHE A 18 -2.72 19.69 21.08
C PHE A 18 -3.58 20.85 20.57
N SER A 19 -3.28 22.09 20.98
CA SER A 19 -4.07 23.27 20.62
C SER A 19 -3.77 23.82 19.21
N LEU A 20 -2.71 23.35 18.55
CA LEU A 20 -2.25 23.86 17.25
C LEU A 20 -2.79 23.10 16.02
N SER A 21 -3.67 22.10 16.19
CA SER A 21 -4.10 21.23 15.07
C SER A 21 -5.38 21.67 14.34
N LEU A 22 -5.94 22.86 14.61
CA LEU A 22 -7.19 23.32 14.00
C LEU A 22 -7.03 24.12 12.70
N THR A 23 -5.90 24.02 12.01
CA THR A 23 -5.81 24.52 10.63
C THR A 23 -6.44 23.49 9.69
N ALA A 24 -7.76 23.57 9.55
CA ALA A 24 -8.46 23.00 8.41
C ALA A 24 -7.91 23.67 7.15
N GLN A 25 -6.89 23.08 6.53
CA GLN A 25 -6.34 23.57 5.27
C GLN A 25 -7.47 23.58 4.25
N GLU A 26 -7.87 24.79 3.81
CA GLU A 26 -8.92 24.96 2.83
C GLU A 26 -8.51 24.22 1.54
N GLN A 27 -9.20 23.14 1.18
CA GLN A 27 -8.98 22.43 -0.09
C GLN A 27 -9.36 23.36 -1.24
N ARG A 28 -8.37 24.09 -1.75
CA ARG A 28 -8.50 24.91 -2.96
C ARG A 28 -8.45 24.02 -4.19
N LYS A 29 -9.06 24.48 -5.28
CA LYS A 29 -8.87 23.86 -6.60
C LYS A 29 -7.38 23.79 -6.88
N GLY A 30 -6.88 22.63 -7.29
CA GLY A 30 -5.45 22.42 -7.38
C GLY A 30 -5.08 21.04 -7.88
N HIS A 31 -3.79 20.89 -8.14
CA HIS A 31 -3.16 19.67 -8.58
C HIS A 31 -2.19 19.23 -7.48
N TYR A 32 -2.31 17.98 -7.06
CA TYR A 32 -1.46 17.41 -6.02
C TYR A 32 -0.76 16.18 -6.57
N ILE A 33 0.52 16.06 -6.27
CA ILE A 33 1.31 14.88 -6.57
C ILE A 33 1.74 14.29 -5.23
N GLY A 34 1.46 13.02 -5.03
CA GLY A 34 1.96 12.25 -3.89
C GLY A 34 2.92 11.17 -4.35
N LEU A 35 3.81 10.81 -3.44
CA LEU A 35 4.73 9.70 -3.59
C LEU A 35 4.48 8.76 -2.41
N SER A 36 4.48 7.46 -2.69
CA SER A 36 4.29 6.42 -1.70
C SER A 36 5.35 5.34 -1.88
N ASN A 37 5.89 4.87 -0.77
CA ASN A 37 6.75 3.72 -0.74
C ASN A 37 6.28 2.84 0.42
N ALA A 38 6.17 1.55 0.18
CA ALA A 38 5.92 0.57 1.23
C ALA A 38 6.77 -0.66 0.96
N ALA A 39 7.49 -1.13 1.97
CA ALA A 39 8.20 -2.38 1.94
C ALA A 39 7.75 -3.24 3.12
N ALA A 40 7.47 -4.51 2.86
CA ALA A 40 7.11 -5.48 3.87
C ALA A 40 7.92 -6.75 3.66
N ALA A 41 8.56 -7.24 4.71
CA ALA A 41 9.08 -8.59 4.75
C ALA A 41 7.89 -9.52 5.00
N LEU A 42 7.55 -10.34 4.00
CA LEU A 42 6.47 -11.30 4.16
C LEU A 42 7.03 -12.53 4.86
N THR A 43 6.42 -12.92 5.98
CA THR A 43 6.75 -14.17 6.65
C THR A 43 5.81 -15.25 6.14
N LYS A 44 6.34 -16.20 5.37
CA LYS A 44 5.78 -17.51 5.03
C LYS A 44 4.24 -17.55 4.86
N LEU A 45 3.77 -17.35 3.63
CA LEU A 45 2.39 -17.66 3.25
C LEU A 45 2.19 -19.18 3.23
N THR A 46 1.99 -19.79 4.40
CA THR A 46 1.70 -21.23 4.50
C THR A 46 0.25 -21.45 4.11
N LEU A 47 -0.01 -21.82 2.85
CA LEU A 47 -1.29 -22.42 2.49
C LEU A 47 -1.46 -23.69 3.34
N PRO A 48 -2.63 -23.90 3.99
CA PRO A 48 -2.86 -25.06 4.86
C PRO A 48 -2.59 -26.34 4.06
N GLY A 49 -1.58 -27.09 4.54
CA GLY A 49 -0.81 -28.03 3.75
C GLY A 49 -1.59 -29.26 3.30
N VAL A 50 -1.45 -29.58 2.02
CA VAL A 50 -1.54 -30.96 1.54
C VAL A 50 -0.15 -31.57 1.70
N VAL A 51 -0.04 -32.66 2.44
CA VAL A 51 1.21 -33.42 2.59
C VAL A 51 1.68 -33.87 1.21
N GLY A 52 2.86 -33.40 0.77
CA GLY A 52 3.44 -33.74 -0.54
C GLY A 52 3.24 -32.69 -1.65
N ALA A 53 2.55 -31.57 -1.38
CA ALA A 53 2.41 -30.47 -2.34
C ALA A 53 3.56 -29.45 -2.24
N GLY A 54 3.87 -28.79 -3.35
CA GLY A 54 4.84 -27.71 -3.39
C GLY A 54 4.39 -26.50 -2.56
N GLY A 55 5.33 -25.86 -1.86
CA GLY A 55 5.08 -24.70 -1.00
C GLY A 55 5.50 -23.39 -1.67
N TYR A 56 4.79 -22.31 -1.34
CA TYR A 56 5.15 -20.93 -1.73
C TYR A 56 5.67 -20.19 -0.48
N TYR A 57 6.86 -19.61 -0.57
CA TYR A 57 7.48 -18.85 0.51
C TYR A 57 7.68 -17.40 0.07
N GLY A 58 6.81 -16.49 0.51
CA GLY A 58 7.05 -15.05 0.31
C GLY A 58 8.30 -14.60 1.07
N LYS A 59 9.18 -13.81 0.42
CA LYS A 59 10.39 -13.25 1.02
C LYS A 59 10.23 -11.75 1.28
N SER A 60 9.94 -11.00 0.23
CA SER A 60 9.91 -9.54 0.25
C SER A 60 8.81 -9.05 -0.66
N THR A 61 8.16 -7.96 -0.26
CA THR A 61 7.28 -7.20 -1.12
C THR A 61 7.65 -5.75 -1.00
N SER A 62 7.95 -5.12 -2.13
CA SER A 62 8.14 -3.68 -2.21
C SER A 62 7.08 -3.08 -3.14
N LYS A 63 6.66 -1.86 -2.80
CA LYS A 63 5.65 -1.10 -3.50
C LYS A 63 6.13 0.33 -3.62
N PHE A 64 6.11 0.87 -4.81
CA PHE A 64 6.42 2.26 -5.07
C PHE A 64 5.30 2.85 -5.91
N GLY A 65 4.71 3.97 -5.47
CA GLY A 65 3.57 4.56 -6.13
C GLY A 65 3.69 6.07 -6.28
N ILE A 66 3.34 6.57 -7.45
CA ILE A 66 3.14 8.00 -7.71
C ILE A 66 1.64 8.20 -7.88
N ASN A 67 1.04 9.09 -7.10
CA ASN A 67 -0.37 9.43 -7.22
C ASN A 67 -0.53 10.90 -7.63
N TYR A 68 -1.55 11.16 -8.44
CA TYR A 68 -1.95 12.47 -8.89
C TYR A 68 -3.40 12.69 -8.50
N THR A 69 -3.67 13.82 -7.87
CA THR A 69 -5.01 14.23 -7.45
C THR A 69 -5.34 15.58 -8.05
N TYR A 70 -6.39 15.62 -8.84
CA TYR A 70 -6.98 16.83 -9.38
C TYR A 70 -8.22 17.22 -8.57
N GLN A 71 -8.12 18.29 -7.79
CA GLN A 71 -9.23 18.81 -7.00
C GLN A 71 -10.12 19.69 -7.89
N TRP A 72 -11.26 19.14 -8.33
CA TRP A 72 -12.22 19.87 -9.18
C TRP A 72 -12.95 20.96 -8.36
N ASN A 73 -13.40 20.63 -7.16
CA ASN A 73 -14.03 21.59 -6.24
C ASN A 73 -13.82 21.13 -4.78
N LYS A 74 -14.33 21.88 -3.78
CA LYS A 74 -14.13 21.54 -2.35
C LYS A 74 -14.66 20.16 -1.92
N ARG A 75 -15.51 19.53 -2.74
CA ARG A 75 -16.15 18.24 -2.45
C ARG A 75 -15.73 17.12 -3.37
N LEU A 76 -15.21 17.40 -4.56
CA LEU A 76 -14.92 16.39 -5.57
C LEU A 76 -13.48 16.53 -6.07
N ALA A 77 -12.79 15.40 -6.13
CA ALA A 77 -11.47 15.25 -6.74
C ALA A 77 -11.42 14.00 -7.62
N LEU A 78 -10.61 14.06 -8.66
CA LEU A 78 -10.22 12.90 -9.46
C LEU A 78 -8.83 12.46 -9.03
N GLU A 79 -8.66 11.18 -8.80
CA GLU A 79 -7.43 10.57 -8.35
C GLU A 79 -6.99 9.54 -9.39
N THR A 80 -5.72 9.58 -9.74
CA THR A 80 -5.09 8.55 -10.56
C THR A 80 -3.67 8.35 -10.10
N GLY A 81 -2.99 7.31 -10.55
CA GLY A 81 -1.61 7.08 -10.18
C GLY A 81 -1.01 5.90 -10.91
N LEU A 82 0.24 5.64 -10.62
CA LEU A 82 0.94 4.46 -11.09
C LEU A 82 1.65 3.83 -9.90
N THR A 83 1.36 2.57 -9.63
CA THR A 83 2.02 1.82 -8.56
C THR A 83 2.74 0.63 -9.13
N TYR A 84 4.04 0.56 -8.86
CA TYR A 84 4.91 -0.56 -9.14
C TYR A 84 4.97 -1.47 -7.93
N TYR A 85 4.70 -2.76 -8.16
CA TYR A 85 4.76 -3.83 -7.18
C TYR A 85 5.87 -4.77 -7.57
N ASP A 86 6.70 -5.13 -6.62
CA ASP A 86 7.76 -6.10 -6.77
C ASP A 86 7.70 -7.09 -5.62
N HIS A 87 7.62 -8.37 -5.96
CA HIS A 87 7.36 -9.45 -5.02
C HIS A 87 8.29 -10.62 -5.27
N ASP A 88 9.11 -10.93 -4.27
CA ASP A 88 9.99 -12.09 -4.30
C ASP A 88 9.34 -13.26 -3.56
N TYR A 89 9.26 -14.40 -4.23
CA TYR A 89 8.74 -15.63 -3.65
C TYR A 89 9.62 -16.84 -4.02
N GLU A 90 9.74 -17.80 -3.12
CA GLU A 90 10.33 -19.11 -3.44
C GLU A 90 9.23 -20.13 -3.66
N THR A 91 9.38 -20.96 -4.69
CA THR A 91 8.58 -22.16 -4.88
C THR A 91 9.41 -23.39 -4.51
N SER A 92 8.86 -24.30 -3.72
CA SER A 92 9.51 -25.58 -3.44
C SER A 92 8.78 -26.70 -4.16
N ASN A 93 9.49 -27.50 -4.97
CA ASN A 93 8.94 -28.71 -5.55
C ASN A 93 9.49 -29.95 -4.83
N PHE A 94 8.61 -30.91 -4.54
CA PHE A 94 9.04 -32.21 -4.06
C PHE A 94 9.54 -33.03 -5.26
N SER A 95 10.86 -33.24 -5.35
CA SER A 95 11.44 -34.09 -6.39
C SER A 95 11.35 -35.57 -5.98
N SER A 96 11.17 -36.49 -6.94
CA SER A 96 11.14 -37.94 -6.66
C SER A 96 12.44 -38.49 -6.07
N THR A 97 13.51 -37.67 -6.07
CA THR A 97 14.83 -37.98 -5.48
C THR A 97 14.96 -37.57 -4.00
N GLY A 98 13.89 -37.08 -3.38
CA GLY A 98 13.86 -36.74 -1.95
C GLY A 98 14.50 -35.40 -1.59
N SER A 99 14.88 -34.58 -2.59
CA SER A 99 15.40 -33.24 -2.37
C SER A 99 14.30 -32.18 -2.56
N ASN A 100 14.12 -31.31 -1.57
CA ASN A 100 13.29 -30.11 -1.69
C ASN A 100 14.09 -29.03 -2.40
N GLN A 101 13.95 -28.91 -3.72
CA GLN A 101 14.55 -27.81 -4.46
C GLN A 101 13.68 -26.56 -4.33
N ARG A 102 14.30 -25.44 -3.93
CA ARG A 102 13.65 -24.12 -3.88
C ARG A 102 14.09 -23.29 -5.07
N PHE A 103 13.14 -22.76 -5.81
CA PHE A 103 13.38 -21.86 -6.94
C PHE A 103 12.95 -20.45 -6.53
N ALA A 104 13.89 -19.50 -6.59
CA ALA A 104 13.60 -18.10 -6.38
C ALA A 104 12.93 -17.52 -7.64
N ASN A 105 11.73 -16.99 -7.45
CA ASN A 105 10.96 -16.33 -8.49
C ASN A 105 10.70 -14.89 -8.06
N ASN A 106 10.67 -13.99 -9.04
CA ASN A 106 10.28 -12.60 -8.86
C ASN A 106 9.04 -12.34 -9.70
N PHE A 107 8.09 -11.61 -9.12
CA PHE A 107 6.84 -11.22 -9.75
C PHE A 107 6.69 -9.71 -9.65
N THR A 108 6.41 -9.10 -10.79
CA THR A 108 6.36 -7.65 -10.92
C THR A 108 5.03 -7.25 -11.54
N MET A 109 4.36 -6.24 -10.96
CA MET A 109 3.12 -5.69 -11.51
C MET A 109 3.13 -4.17 -11.54
N LEU A 110 2.40 -3.62 -12.50
CA LEU A 110 1.99 -2.22 -12.54
C LEU A 110 0.48 -2.13 -12.30
N ASN A 111 0.07 -1.27 -11.37
CA ASN A 111 -1.32 -0.89 -11.18
C ASN A 111 -1.54 0.57 -11.57
N LEU A 112 -2.57 0.81 -12.37
CA LEU A 112 -3.10 2.13 -12.69
C LEU A 112 -4.48 2.31 -12.03
N PRO A 113 -4.54 2.90 -10.82
CA PRO A 113 -5.79 3.33 -10.22
C PRO A 113 -6.36 4.54 -10.95
N VAL A 114 -7.69 4.55 -11.13
CA VAL A 114 -8.47 5.73 -11.52
C VAL A 114 -9.70 5.79 -10.63
N SER A 115 -9.80 6.81 -9.79
CA SER A 115 -10.86 6.97 -8.80
C SER A 115 -11.39 8.40 -8.71
N ILE A 116 -12.58 8.52 -8.15
CA ILE A 116 -13.21 9.78 -7.78
C ILE A 116 -13.29 9.79 -6.26
N LYS A 117 -12.87 10.90 -5.66
CA LYS A 117 -12.98 11.17 -4.22
C LYS A 117 -14.02 12.24 -3.96
N MET A 118 -14.96 11.95 -3.08
CA MET A 118 -16.00 12.83 -2.60
C MET A 118 -15.83 13.16 -1.11
N SER A 119 -15.44 14.40 -0.80
CA SER A 119 -15.38 14.94 0.56
C SER A 119 -16.76 15.44 0.99
N PHE A 120 -17.27 14.95 2.12
CA PHE A 120 -18.56 15.38 2.70
C PHE A 120 -18.44 16.01 4.08
N TRP A 121 -17.28 15.90 4.73
CA TRP A 121 -16.94 16.65 5.95
C TRP A 121 -15.48 17.15 5.87
N ASN A 122 -14.97 17.78 6.92
CA ASN A 122 -13.64 18.40 6.93
C ASN A 122 -12.51 17.36 6.81
N TYR A 123 -12.76 16.14 7.28
CA TYR A 123 -11.80 15.03 7.30
C TYR A 123 -12.36 13.72 6.77
N MET A 124 -13.66 13.70 6.42
CA MET A 124 -14.33 12.51 5.90
C MET A 124 -14.53 12.64 4.40
N TYR A 125 -14.09 11.60 3.70
CA TYR A 125 -14.26 11.44 2.28
C TYR A 125 -14.64 10.00 1.97
N LEU A 126 -15.33 9.82 0.85
CA LEU A 126 -15.57 8.54 0.21
C LEU A 126 -14.76 8.54 -1.08
N ASN A 127 -14.12 7.43 -1.45
CA ASN A 127 -13.52 7.28 -2.77
C ASN A 127 -14.01 6.01 -3.45
N GLY A 128 -14.16 6.08 -4.77
CA GLY A 128 -14.61 4.95 -5.58
C GLY A 128 -13.96 4.99 -6.95
N GLY A 129 -13.57 3.84 -7.47
CA GLY A 129 -12.83 3.80 -8.73
C GLY A 129 -12.56 2.41 -9.27
N LEU A 130 -11.75 2.38 -10.33
CA LEU A 130 -11.27 1.17 -10.96
C LEU A 130 -9.75 1.08 -10.80
N ASN A 131 -9.25 -0.16 -10.77
CA ASN A 131 -7.83 -0.49 -10.81
C ASN A 131 -7.57 -1.29 -12.07
N LEU A 132 -6.48 -1.00 -12.76
CA LEU A 132 -6.00 -1.77 -13.88
C LEU A 132 -4.65 -2.37 -13.49
N ASP A 133 -4.65 -3.68 -13.28
CA ASP A 133 -3.46 -4.43 -12.89
C ASP A 133 -2.85 -5.11 -14.10
N MET A 134 -1.58 -4.87 -14.34
CA MET A 134 -0.81 -5.41 -15.45
C MET A 134 0.43 -6.13 -14.90
N GLU A 135 0.54 -7.42 -15.20
CA GLU A 135 1.77 -8.16 -14.89
C GLU A 135 2.88 -7.82 -15.89
N LEU A 136 4.07 -7.52 -15.37
CA LEU A 136 5.28 -7.24 -16.16
C LEU A 136 6.25 -8.43 -16.16
N SER A 137 6.18 -9.30 -15.14
CA SER A 137 7.05 -10.47 -15.07
C SER A 137 6.76 -11.46 -16.19
N ASN A 138 7.83 -11.95 -16.82
CA ASN A 138 7.77 -12.94 -17.88
C ASN A 138 7.97 -14.35 -17.30
N THR A 139 7.27 -14.66 -16.20
CA THR A 139 7.29 -16.02 -15.67
C THR A 139 6.46 -16.89 -16.62
N SER A 140 6.96 -18.08 -16.93
CA SER A 140 6.38 -19.04 -17.91
C SER A 140 4.98 -19.56 -17.54
N THR A 141 4.33 -18.95 -16.55
CA THR A 141 3.11 -19.44 -15.90
C THR A 141 2.10 -18.29 -15.87
N SER A 142 1.28 -18.21 -16.92
CA SER A 142 0.04 -17.40 -17.04
C SER A 142 0.13 -15.89 -16.71
N LYS A 143 -0.13 -15.04 -17.69
CA LYS A 143 -0.26 -13.58 -17.49
C LYS A 143 -1.48 -13.26 -16.60
N PHE A 144 -1.26 -12.64 -15.45
CA PHE A 144 -2.28 -12.16 -14.53
C PHE A 144 -2.50 -10.65 -14.67
N SER A 145 -3.22 -10.25 -15.72
CA SER A 145 -3.74 -8.88 -15.84
C SER A 145 -5.23 -8.86 -15.48
N GLY A 146 -5.68 -7.81 -14.79
CA GLY A 146 -7.04 -7.75 -14.25
C GLY A 146 -7.59 -6.33 -14.16
N ILE A 147 -8.91 -6.25 -14.08
CA ILE A 147 -9.64 -5.01 -13.76
C ILE A 147 -10.27 -5.21 -12.39
N GLY A 148 -9.93 -4.33 -11.45
CA GLY A 148 -10.51 -4.26 -10.12
C GLY A 148 -11.43 -3.06 -9.96
N ALA A 149 -12.30 -3.11 -8.96
CA ALA A 149 -13.02 -1.94 -8.47
C ALA A 149 -12.60 -1.67 -7.02
N MET A 150 -12.56 -0.40 -6.63
CA MET A 150 -12.29 0.04 -5.27
C MET A 150 -13.41 0.93 -4.76
N LEU A 151 -13.72 0.79 -3.47
CA LEU A 151 -14.61 1.67 -2.72
C LEU A 151 -14.02 1.82 -1.31
N GLY A 152 -13.96 3.04 -0.78
CA GLY A 152 -13.39 3.36 0.53
C GLY A 152 -14.01 4.62 1.13
#